data_AF-A0A517QIX1-F1
#
_entry.id   AF-A0A517QIX1-F1
#
_cell.length_a   1.000
_cell.length_b   1.000
_cell.length_c   1.000
_cell.angle_alpha   90.00
_cell.angle_beta   90.00
_cell.angle_gamma   90.00
#
_symmetry.space_group_name_H-M   'P 1'
#
loop_
_entity.id
_entity.type
_entity.pdbx_description
1 polymer ?
#
loop_
_entity_poly.entity_id
_entity_poly.type
_entity_poly.pdbx_seq_one_letter_code
_entity_poly.pdbx_strand_id
1 'polypeptide(L)'
;MAQMRKVSRGEVLDLAEKLAEDYGESLTLTAFRRETGLSQHVIFDLFGNWKNLRTEVGLTPEAPRARNKISKNQILKLMTEQVAEHGENLTEVQFLHATGLSGRMIMDRFGSWGDLRESVGLSRRARLKTRYSEQDLYDDLYRVYRIFRERPNYNKHRYRGGLISPGTICHRFTSWEWACLRFRDYLKSHDLFNSKMPLPEQLEQEFREREEKRLAAMR
;
A
#
# COMPACT_ATOMS: atom_id res chain seq x y z
N MET A 1 -44.40 32.93 -18.19
CA MET A 1 -44.08 31.49 -18.27
C MET A 1 -42.57 31.36 -18.44
N ALA A 2 -41.87 30.76 -17.48
CA ALA A 2 -40.42 30.60 -17.56
C ALA A 2 -40.07 29.60 -18.67
N GLN A 3 -39.39 30.07 -19.71
CA GLN A 3 -38.86 29.22 -20.77
C GLN A 3 -37.87 28.22 -20.15
N MET A 4 -38.24 26.95 -20.06
CA MET A 4 -37.30 25.88 -19.69
C MET A 4 -36.13 25.91 -20.67
N ARG A 5 -34.93 26.20 -20.17
CA ARG A 5 -33.70 26.17 -20.97
C ARG A 5 -33.50 24.76 -21.50
N LYS A 6 -33.69 24.54 -22.80
CA LYS A 6 -33.41 23.24 -23.43
C LYS A 6 -31.91 23.00 -23.39
N VAL A 7 -31.50 21.90 -22.78
CA VAL A 7 -30.10 21.46 -22.76
C VAL A 7 -29.71 21.04 -24.17
N SER A 8 -28.57 21.52 -24.64
CA SER A 8 -28.05 21.24 -25.98
C SER A 8 -27.29 19.91 -26.05
N ARG A 9 -27.08 19.39 -27.27
CA ARG A 9 -26.28 18.18 -27.50
C ARG A 9 -24.84 18.32 -26.97
N GLY A 10 -24.21 19.48 -27.21
CA GLY A 10 -22.85 19.75 -26.73
C GLY A 10 -22.75 19.74 -25.20
N GLU A 11 -23.69 20.39 -24.51
CA GLU A 11 -23.71 20.39 -23.04
C GLU A 11 -23.84 18.96 -22.45
N VAL A 12 -24.62 18.08 -23.09
CA VAL A 12 -24.73 16.68 -22.64
C VAL A 12 -23.44 15.90 -22.90
N LEU A 13 -22.76 16.15 -24.01
CA LEU A 13 -21.46 15.53 -24.31
C LEU A 13 -20.41 15.95 -23.28
N ASP A 14 -20.26 17.24 -23.00
CA ASP A 14 -19.29 17.74 -22.00
C ASP A 14 -19.53 17.12 -20.61
N LEU A 15 -20.79 16.95 -20.22
CA LEU A 15 -21.15 16.29 -18.96
C LEU A 15 -20.81 14.80 -19.00
N ALA A 16 -21.06 14.13 -20.13
CA ALA A 16 -20.79 12.72 -20.30
C ALA A 16 -19.28 12.42 -20.34
N GLU A 17 -18.48 13.28 -20.95
CA GLU A 17 -17.00 13.17 -20.95
C GLU A 17 -16.44 13.28 -19.54
N LYS A 18 -16.83 14.32 -18.78
CA LYS A 18 -16.41 14.48 -17.38
C LYS A 18 -16.80 13.28 -16.51
N LEU A 19 -18.02 12.78 -16.69
CA LEU A 19 -18.46 11.60 -15.95
C LEU A 19 -17.79 10.31 -16.44
N ALA A 20 -17.38 10.23 -17.70
CA ALA A 20 -16.62 9.11 -18.23
C ALA A 20 -15.19 9.11 -17.66
N GLU A 21 -14.57 10.26 -17.43
CA GLU A 21 -13.29 10.36 -16.72
C GLU A 21 -13.39 9.83 -15.27
N ASP A 22 -14.49 10.15 -14.60
CA ASP A 22 -14.72 9.78 -13.19
C ASP A 22 -15.16 8.32 -12.98
N TYR A 23 -16.01 7.80 -13.87
CA TYR A 23 -16.59 6.45 -13.75
C TYR A 23 -15.93 5.42 -14.69
N GLY A 24 -15.19 5.87 -15.70
CA GLY A 24 -14.70 5.02 -16.78
C GLY A 24 -15.82 4.26 -17.48
N GLU A 25 -15.51 3.03 -17.88
CA GLU A 25 -16.46 2.10 -18.49
C GLU A 25 -17.72 1.83 -17.64
N SER A 26 -17.64 2.04 -16.33
CA SER A 26 -18.77 1.83 -15.43
C SER A 26 -19.77 2.98 -15.39
N LEU A 27 -19.62 4.02 -16.22
CA LEU A 27 -20.64 5.07 -16.33
C LEU A 27 -21.95 4.46 -16.81
N THR A 28 -22.92 4.32 -15.91
CA THR A 28 -24.26 3.81 -16.24
C THR A 28 -25.22 4.96 -16.54
N LEU A 29 -26.27 4.68 -17.31
CA LEU A 29 -27.37 5.64 -17.50
C LEU A 29 -27.95 6.11 -16.16
N THR A 30 -28.05 5.20 -15.18
CA THR A 30 -28.57 5.56 -13.85
C THR A 30 -27.63 6.50 -13.11
N ALA A 31 -26.31 6.26 -13.15
CA ALA A 31 -25.32 7.15 -12.56
C ALA A 31 -25.34 8.52 -13.26
N PHE A 32 -25.29 8.54 -14.59
CA PHE A 32 -25.34 9.77 -15.38
C PHE A 32 -26.55 10.64 -15.01
N ARG A 33 -27.75 10.05 -14.97
CA ARG A 33 -28.98 10.77 -14.60
C ARG A 33 -28.95 11.28 -13.15
N ARG A 34 -28.38 10.51 -12.23
CA ARG A 34 -28.25 10.92 -10.82
C ARG A 34 -27.31 12.12 -10.68
N GLU A 35 -26.15 12.10 -11.35
CA GLU A 35 -25.15 13.16 -11.24
C GLU A 35 -25.59 14.45 -11.98
N THR A 36 -26.25 14.30 -13.14
CA THR A 36 -26.64 15.46 -13.97
C THR A 36 -28.06 15.97 -13.70
N GLY A 37 -28.92 15.17 -13.07
CA GLY A 37 -30.35 15.43 -12.93
C GLY A 37 -31.14 15.34 -14.24
N LEU A 38 -30.50 14.99 -15.36
CA LEU A 38 -31.16 14.93 -16.67
C LEU A 38 -32.08 13.71 -16.78
N SER A 39 -33.19 13.89 -17.48
CA SER A 39 -34.09 12.79 -17.85
C SER A 39 -33.48 11.94 -18.95
N GLN A 40 -33.75 10.63 -18.93
CA GLN A 40 -33.35 9.72 -20.02
C GLN A 40 -33.92 10.15 -21.38
N HIS A 41 -35.07 10.84 -21.39
CA HIS A 41 -35.68 11.34 -22.62
C HIS A 41 -34.80 12.36 -23.33
N VAL A 42 -34.09 13.23 -22.59
CA VAL A 42 -33.14 14.19 -23.17
C VAL A 42 -32.03 13.46 -23.93
N ILE A 43 -31.54 12.36 -23.37
CA ILE A 43 -30.50 11.53 -24.01
C ILE A 43 -31.05 10.86 -25.28
N PHE A 44 -32.28 10.35 -25.23
CA PHE A 44 -32.90 9.69 -26.38
C PHE A 44 -33.24 10.68 -27.49
N ASP A 45 -33.70 11.89 -27.15
CA ASP A 45 -34.01 12.93 -28.13
C ASP A 45 -32.74 13.44 -28.84
N LEU A 46 -31.64 13.61 -28.10
CA LEU A 46 -30.42 14.19 -28.63
C LEU A 46 -29.50 13.16 -29.31
N PHE A 47 -29.45 11.92 -28.81
CA PHE A 47 -28.50 10.89 -29.24
C PHE A 47 -29.18 9.60 -29.74
N GLY A 48 -30.51 9.52 -29.68
CA GLY A 48 -31.29 8.33 -30.03
C GLY A 48 -31.34 7.29 -28.91
N ASN A 49 -30.19 6.96 -28.33
CA ASN A 49 -30.09 6.02 -27.21
C ASN A 49 -28.80 6.22 -26.39
N TRP A 50 -28.74 5.56 -25.24
CA TRP A 50 -27.57 5.61 -24.34
C TRP A 50 -26.29 5.00 -24.93
N LYS A 51 -26.40 3.97 -25.78
CA LYS A 51 -25.25 3.31 -26.42
C LYS A 51 -24.51 4.28 -27.35
N ASN A 52 -25.26 5.11 -28.07
CA ASN A 52 -24.71 6.14 -28.96
C ASN A 52 -23.93 7.19 -28.16
N LEU A 53 -24.52 7.74 -27.10
CA LEU A 53 -23.82 8.70 -26.23
C LEU A 53 -22.54 8.10 -25.63
N ARG A 54 -22.59 6.85 -25.15
CA ARG A 54 -21.39 6.15 -24.66
C ARG A 54 -20.29 6.03 -25.71
N THR A 55 -20.66 5.70 -26.95
CA THR A 55 -19.71 5.58 -28.06
C THR A 55 -19.08 6.93 -28.39
N GLU A 56 -19.84 8.02 -28.35
CA GLU A 56 -19.34 9.37 -28.60
C GLU A 56 -18.32 9.85 -27.57
N VAL A 57 -18.45 9.42 -26.31
CA VAL A 57 -17.46 9.71 -25.24
C VAL A 57 -16.40 8.62 -25.09
N GLY A 58 -16.24 7.75 -26.11
CA GLY A 58 -15.19 6.74 -26.17
C GLY A 58 -15.37 5.53 -25.25
N LEU A 59 -16.56 5.33 -24.69
CA LEU A 59 -16.89 4.15 -23.89
C LEU A 59 -17.46 3.02 -24.75
N THR A 60 -17.34 1.78 -24.29
CA THR A 60 -18.00 0.64 -24.96
C THR A 60 -19.52 0.84 -25.04
N PRO A 61 -20.20 0.49 -26.14
CA PRO A 61 -21.65 0.73 -26.27
C PRO A 61 -22.48 -0.01 -25.22
N GLU A 62 -22.01 -1.20 -24.79
CA GLU A 62 -22.65 -2.01 -23.77
C GLU A 62 -22.13 -1.60 -22.39
N ALA A 63 -22.97 -0.91 -21.61
CA ALA A 63 -22.64 -0.65 -20.22
C ALA A 63 -22.46 -1.99 -19.45
N PRO A 64 -21.44 -2.10 -18.58
CA PRO A 64 -21.25 -3.30 -17.76
C PRO A 64 -22.53 -3.64 -17.00
N ARG A 65 -22.88 -4.93 -16.93
CA ARG A 65 -24.04 -5.42 -16.16
C ARG A 65 -23.92 -5.16 -14.65
N ALA A 66 -22.75 -4.74 -14.16
CA ALA A 66 -22.45 -4.62 -12.75
C ALA A 66 -22.75 -3.24 -12.14
N ARG A 67 -23.25 -3.31 -10.90
CA ARG A 67 -23.78 -2.26 -10.00
C ARG A 67 -22.75 -1.22 -9.51
N ASN A 68 -21.71 -0.90 -10.29
CA ASN A 68 -20.63 -0.02 -9.85
C ASN A 68 -21.07 1.46 -9.90
N LYS A 69 -21.84 1.85 -8.88
CA LYS A 69 -22.39 3.19 -8.67
C LYS A 69 -21.38 4.18 -8.10
N ILE A 70 -20.17 3.71 -7.76
CA ILE A 70 -19.18 4.52 -7.06
C ILE A 70 -18.15 5.11 -8.04
N SER A 71 -17.95 6.43 -7.95
CA SER A 71 -17.00 7.18 -8.76
C SER A 71 -15.59 7.15 -8.18
N LYS A 72 -14.60 7.55 -8.98
CA LYS A 72 -13.22 7.78 -8.52
C LYS A 72 -13.19 8.71 -7.30
N ASN A 73 -13.93 9.83 -7.36
CA ASN A 73 -14.02 10.81 -6.29
C ASN A 73 -14.62 10.25 -4.99
N GLN A 74 -15.63 9.38 -5.09
CA GLN A 74 -16.19 8.71 -3.92
C GLN A 74 -15.22 7.72 -3.29
N ILE A 75 -14.43 6.99 -4.10
CA ILE A 75 -13.37 6.11 -3.60
C ILE A 75 -12.27 6.93 -2.91
N LEU A 76 -11.87 8.08 -3.47
CA LEU A 76 -10.90 8.99 -2.84
C LEU A 76 -11.38 9.51 -1.48
N LYS A 77 -12.67 9.85 -1.38
CA LYS A 77 -13.27 10.26 -0.11
C LYS A 77 -13.21 9.15 0.93
N LEU A 78 -13.63 7.93 0.58
CA LEU A 78 -13.52 6.76 1.45
C LEU A 78 -12.07 6.49 1.86
N MET A 79 -11.12 6.60 0.93
CA MET A 79 -9.70 6.43 1.21
C MET A 79 -9.22 7.46 2.23
N THR A 80 -9.60 8.73 2.08
CA THR A 80 -9.22 9.81 3.00
C THR A 80 -9.79 9.58 4.40
N GLU A 81 -11.05 9.18 4.50
CA GLU A 81 -11.71 8.84 5.78
C GLU A 81 -11.02 7.66 6.47
N GLN A 82 -10.71 6.60 5.74
CA GLN A 82 -10.05 5.41 6.27
C GLN A 82 -8.59 5.67 6.67
N VAL A 83 -7.90 6.57 5.97
CA VAL A 83 -6.55 7.01 6.34
C VAL A 83 -6.56 7.87 7.60
N ALA A 84 -7.59 8.71 7.79
CA ALA A 84 -7.75 9.47 9.03
C ALA A 84 -7.99 8.54 10.23
N GLU A 85 -8.72 7.43 10.04
CA GLU A 85 -9.02 6.46 11.08
C GLU A 85 -7.85 5.52 11.41
N HIS A 86 -7.16 4.99 10.38
CA HIS A 86 -6.15 3.93 10.53
C HIS A 86 -4.70 4.40 10.31
N GLY A 87 -4.51 5.65 9.88
CA GLY A 87 -3.22 6.23 9.52
C GLY A 87 -2.68 5.77 8.15
N GLU A 88 -1.48 6.25 7.80
CA GLU A 88 -0.82 6.00 6.50
C GLU A 88 -0.53 4.52 6.21
N ASN A 89 -0.56 3.69 7.25
CA ASN A 89 -0.27 2.25 7.20
C ASN A 89 -1.46 1.41 6.77
N LEU A 90 -2.60 2.03 6.46
CA LEU A 90 -3.79 1.37 5.93
C LEU A 90 -3.42 0.43 4.78
N THR A 91 -3.72 -0.86 4.97
CA THR A 91 -3.48 -1.89 3.95
C THR A 91 -4.67 -2.01 3.00
N GLU A 92 -4.43 -2.54 1.81
CA GLU A 92 -5.51 -2.80 0.83
C GLU A 92 -6.60 -3.69 1.42
N VAL A 93 -6.21 -4.76 2.11
CA VAL A 93 -7.17 -5.71 2.71
C VAL A 93 -8.06 -5.03 3.75
N GLN A 94 -7.48 -4.18 4.62
CA GLN A 94 -8.25 -3.43 5.61
C GLN A 94 -9.23 -2.47 4.93
N PHE A 95 -8.77 -1.72 3.92
CA PHE A 95 -9.62 -0.79 3.19
C PHE A 95 -10.78 -1.49 2.48
N LEU A 96 -10.52 -2.59 1.76
CA LEU A 96 -11.55 -3.34 1.05
C LEU A 96 -12.57 -3.96 2.03
N HIS A 97 -12.11 -4.46 3.19
CA HIS A 97 -12.98 -4.99 4.22
C HIS A 97 -13.87 -3.90 4.84
N ALA A 98 -13.31 -2.73 5.16
CA ALA A 98 -14.05 -1.64 5.77
C ALA A 98 -15.07 -1.00 4.82
N THR A 99 -14.73 -0.88 3.54
CA THR A 99 -15.59 -0.20 2.54
C THR A 99 -16.52 -1.13 1.77
N GLY A 100 -16.28 -2.45 1.82
CA GLY A 100 -17.00 -3.44 1.01
C GLY A 100 -16.71 -3.35 -0.49
N LEU A 101 -15.71 -2.56 -0.90
CA LEU A 101 -15.27 -2.46 -2.28
C LEU A 101 -14.47 -3.71 -2.70
N SER A 102 -14.42 -3.97 -4.01
CA SER A 102 -13.59 -5.05 -4.56
C SER A 102 -12.27 -4.51 -5.09
N GLY A 103 -11.18 -5.29 -4.97
CA GLY A 103 -9.89 -4.91 -5.54
C GLY A 103 -9.95 -4.69 -7.06
N ARG A 104 -10.83 -5.42 -7.77
CA ARG A 104 -11.07 -5.19 -9.20
C ARG A 104 -11.58 -3.78 -9.49
N MET A 105 -12.44 -3.24 -8.65
CA MET A 105 -12.95 -1.88 -8.80
C MET A 105 -11.84 -0.84 -8.63
N ILE A 106 -10.92 -1.05 -7.68
CA ILE A 106 -9.77 -0.17 -7.50
C ILE A 106 -8.87 -0.21 -8.74
N MET A 107 -8.59 -1.41 -9.25
CA MET A 107 -7.82 -1.60 -10.48
C MET A 107 -8.48 -0.95 -11.69
N ASP A 108 -9.79 -1.07 -11.86
CA ASP A 108 -10.51 -0.46 -12.99
C ASP A 108 -10.56 1.08 -12.94
N ARG A 109 -10.34 1.71 -11.77
CA ARG A 109 -10.43 3.18 -11.59
C ARG A 109 -9.10 3.88 -11.45
N PHE A 110 -8.15 3.21 -10.82
CA PHE A 110 -6.85 3.77 -10.46
C PHE A 110 -5.69 3.01 -11.09
N GLY A 111 -5.93 1.83 -11.69
CA GLY A 111 -4.88 0.95 -12.21
C GLY A 111 -4.30 0.05 -11.13
N SER A 112 -4.00 0.59 -9.95
CA SER A 112 -3.54 -0.20 -8.80
C SER A 112 -3.90 0.43 -7.45
N TRP A 113 -3.80 -0.37 -6.38
CA TRP A 113 -3.87 0.13 -5.00
C TRP A 113 -2.80 1.19 -4.72
N GLY A 114 -1.60 1.05 -5.28
CA GLY A 114 -0.53 2.04 -5.12
C GLY A 114 -0.89 3.39 -5.72
N ASP A 115 -1.59 3.40 -6.85
CA ASP A 115 -1.99 4.63 -7.55
C ASP A 115 -3.17 5.32 -6.85
N LEU A 116 -4.08 4.54 -6.25
CA LEU A 116 -5.09 5.09 -5.33
C LEU A 116 -4.44 5.78 -4.12
N ARG A 117 -3.42 5.14 -3.52
CA ARG A 117 -2.67 5.74 -2.40
C ARG A 117 -1.98 7.04 -2.80
N GLU A 118 -1.33 7.05 -3.96
CA GLU A 118 -0.67 8.23 -4.49
C GLU A 118 -1.66 9.37 -4.77
N SER A 119 -2.86 9.05 -5.23
CA SER A 119 -3.93 10.03 -5.48
C SER A 119 -4.42 10.75 -4.22
N VAL A 120 -4.14 10.22 -3.02
CA VAL A 120 -4.42 10.89 -1.72
C VAL A 120 -3.13 11.38 -1.03
N GLY A 121 -2.02 11.47 -1.77
CA GLY A 121 -0.74 11.98 -1.26
C GLY A 121 0.06 10.98 -0.41
N LEU A 122 -0.31 9.69 -0.40
CA LEU A 122 0.43 8.66 0.32
C LEU A 122 1.48 7.99 -0.56
N SER A 123 2.50 7.43 0.09
CA SER A 123 3.44 6.53 -0.60
C SER A 123 2.71 5.32 -1.21
N ARG A 124 3.07 4.94 -2.44
CA ARG A 124 2.48 3.78 -3.18
C ARG A 124 2.51 2.47 -2.38
N ARG A 125 3.44 2.34 -1.45
CA ARG A 125 3.50 1.23 -0.48
C ARG A 125 3.22 1.76 0.92
N ALA A 126 2.39 1.04 1.67
CA ALA A 126 2.25 1.27 3.10
C ALA A 126 3.59 1.03 3.79
N ARG A 127 3.99 1.95 4.67
CA ARG A 127 5.17 1.75 5.52
C ARG A 127 4.77 0.78 6.62
N LEU A 128 5.00 -0.52 6.41
CA LEU A 128 4.75 -1.50 7.45
C LEU A 128 5.58 -1.10 8.69
N LYS A 129 4.89 -0.74 9.79
CA LYS A 129 5.52 -0.50 11.08
C LYS A 129 6.35 -1.74 11.40
N THR A 130 7.65 -1.56 11.66
CA THR A 130 8.52 -2.71 11.81
C THR A 130 8.07 -3.52 13.01
N ARG A 131 7.68 -4.78 12.78
CA ARG A 131 7.01 -5.62 13.78
C ARG A 131 7.86 -5.91 15.02
N TYR A 132 9.18 -5.82 14.89
CA TYR A 132 10.15 -6.12 15.92
C TYR A 132 11.07 -4.91 16.12
N SER A 133 11.23 -4.47 17.36
CA SER A 133 12.29 -3.55 17.79
C SER A 133 13.67 -4.23 17.69
N GLU A 134 14.76 -3.46 17.80
CA GLU A 134 16.09 -4.10 17.89
C GLU A 134 16.21 -4.98 19.13
N GLN A 135 15.57 -4.58 20.24
CA GLN A 135 15.53 -5.36 21.47
C GLN A 135 14.86 -6.73 21.25
N ASP A 136 13.73 -6.78 20.55
CA ASP A 136 13.05 -8.05 20.24
C ASP A 136 13.96 -9.00 19.44
N LEU A 137 14.78 -8.45 18.54
CA LEU A 137 15.74 -9.24 17.76
C LEU A 137 16.90 -9.73 18.64
N TYR A 138 17.40 -8.90 19.56
CA TYR A 138 18.44 -9.31 20.51
C TYR A 138 17.94 -10.37 21.48
N ASP A 139 16.70 -10.27 21.95
CA ASP A 139 16.10 -11.25 22.85
C ASP A 139 15.97 -12.62 22.17
N ASP A 140 15.57 -12.65 20.90
CA ASP A 140 15.50 -13.91 20.13
C ASP A 140 16.89 -14.50 19.85
N LEU A 141 17.87 -13.66 19.50
CA LEU A 141 19.27 -14.09 19.35
C LEU A 141 19.84 -14.61 20.68
N TYR A 142 19.52 -13.95 21.80
CA TYR A 142 19.92 -14.38 23.14
C TYR A 142 19.28 -15.69 23.55
N ARG A 143 18.04 -15.95 23.13
CA ARG A 143 17.39 -17.24 23.33
C ARG A 143 18.18 -18.38 22.68
N VAL A 144 18.53 -18.25 21.41
CA VAL A 144 19.38 -19.24 20.70
C VAL A 144 20.72 -19.40 21.39
N TYR A 145 21.35 -18.28 21.74
CA TYR A 145 22.62 -18.25 22.45
C TYR A 145 22.56 -19.02 23.77
N ARG A 146 21.49 -18.84 24.57
CA ARG A 146 21.31 -19.61 25.81
C ARG A 146 21.08 -21.10 25.53
N ILE A 147 20.29 -21.46 24.53
CA ILE A 147 20.01 -22.88 24.23
C ILE A 147 21.30 -23.62 23.86
N PHE A 148 22.11 -23.05 22.98
CA PHE A 148 23.28 -23.73 22.43
C PHE A 148 24.62 -23.36 23.09
N ARG A 149 24.63 -22.34 23.96
CA ARG A 149 25.82 -21.83 24.68
C ARG A 149 26.99 -21.47 23.75
N GLU A 150 26.66 -21.01 22.55
CA GLU A 150 27.58 -20.64 21.48
C GLU A 150 26.97 -19.52 20.64
N ARG A 151 27.77 -18.91 19.77
CA ARG A 151 27.31 -17.92 18.78
C ARG A 151 26.05 -18.42 18.03
N PRO A 152 24.96 -17.62 17.93
CA PRO A 152 23.81 -17.97 17.11
C PRO A 152 24.21 -18.26 15.66
N ASN A 153 24.06 -19.52 15.24
CA ASN A 153 24.24 -19.94 13.86
C ASN A 153 22.93 -19.78 13.09
N TYR A 154 22.99 -19.34 11.83
CA TYR A 154 21.82 -19.12 10.98
C TYR A 154 20.86 -20.34 10.94
N ASN A 155 21.40 -21.54 10.72
CA ASN A 155 20.59 -22.76 10.62
C ASN A 155 20.06 -23.19 11.99
N LYS A 156 20.87 -23.09 13.05
CA LYS A 156 20.42 -23.40 14.42
C LYS A 156 19.31 -22.45 14.87
N HIS A 157 19.42 -21.16 14.55
CA HIS A 157 18.36 -20.19 14.76
C HIS A 157 17.12 -20.53 13.95
N ARG A 158 17.26 -20.73 12.63
CA ARG A 158 16.15 -21.02 11.72
C ARG A 158 15.33 -22.24 12.13
N TYR A 159 16.01 -23.31 12.53
CA TYR A 159 15.36 -24.62 12.68
C TYR A 159 15.21 -25.10 14.11
N ARG A 160 15.95 -24.52 15.08
CA ARG A 160 16.06 -25.12 16.42
C ARG A 160 15.96 -24.14 17.57
N GLY A 161 15.85 -22.84 17.34
CA GLY A 161 15.88 -21.91 18.47
C GLY A 161 15.50 -20.46 18.22
N GLY A 162 15.12 -20.04 17.02
CA GLY A 162 14.66 -18.69 16.69
C GLY A 162 13.13 -18.61 16.59
N LEU A 163 12.54 -17.54 17.13
CA LEU A 163 11.11 -17.21 16.99
C LEU A 163 10.90 -16.22 15.83
N ILE A 164 11.91 -15.43 15.54
CA ILE A 164 11.91 -14.42 14.47
C ILE A 164 12.65 -15.00 13.27
N SER A 165 12.13 -14.71 12.07
CA SER A 165 12.76 -15.25 10.86
C SER A 165 14.17 -14.69 10.71
N PRO A 166 15.18 -15.51 10.36
CA PRO A 166 16.52 -15.01 10.09
C PRO A 166 16.55 -13.93 9.01
N GLY A 167 15.64 -13.99 8.03
CA GLY A 167 15.51 -12.96 7.00
C GLY A 167 15.10 -11.59 7.56
N THR A 168 14.26 -11.56 8.60
CA THR A 168 13.88 -10.32 9.31
C THR A 168 15.06 -9.74 10.08
N ILE A 169 15.86 -10.59 10.73
CA ILE A 169 17.09 -10.20 11.44
C ILE A 169 18.13 -9.65 10.44
N CYS A 170 18.38 -10.35 9.33
CA CYS A 170 19.31 -9.90 8.30
C CYS A 170 18.87 -8.57 7.66
N HIS A 171 17.57 -8.37 7.40
CA HIS A 171 17.09 -7.08 6.89
C HIS A 171 17.35 -5.94 7.87
N ARG A 172 17.23 -6.18 9.18
CA ARG A 172 17.51 -5.13 10.17
C ARG A 172 18.99 -4.82 10.27
N PHE A 173 19.83 -5.86 10.33
CA PHE A 173 21.26 -5.71 10.61
C PHE A 173 22.15 -5.83 9.37
N THR A 174 21.58 -5.75 8.16
CA THR A 174 22.25 -5.95 6.85
C THR A 174 22.65 -7.40 6.54
N SER A 175 23.22 -8.15 7.50
CA SER A 175 23.55 -9.57 7.33
C SER A 175 23.48 -10.34 8.65
N TRP A 176 23.58 -11.68 8.58
CA TRP A 176 23.61 -12.53 9.77
C TRP A 176 24.89 -12.31 10.60
N GLU A 177 26.01 -12.13 9.93
CA GLU A 177 27.31 -11.84 10.52
C GLU A 177 27.26 -10.51 11.28
N TRP A 178 26.70 -9.48 10.65
CA TRP A 178 26.49 -8.17 11.26
C TRP A 178 25.50 -8.21 12.43
N ALA A 179 24.44 -9.02 12.34
CA ALA A 179 23.54 -9.26 13.47
C ALA A 179 24.28 -9.89 14.66
N CYS A 180 25.14 -10.87 14.42
CA CYS A 180 25.97 -11.49 15.46
C CYS A 180 26.96 -10.48 16.07
N LEU A 181 27.59 -9.63 15.27
CA LEU A 181 28.50 -8.58 15.73
C LEU A 181 27.80 -7.60 16.66
N ARG A 182 26.66 -7.05 16.22
CA ARG A 182 25.83 -6.15 17.03
C ARG A 182 25.36 -6.80 18.33
N PHE A 183 24.92 -8.05 18.23
CA PHE A 183 24.50 -8.82 19.39
C PHE A 183 25.64 -9.09 20.38
N ARG A 184 26.86 -9.37 19.90
CA ARG A 184 28.07 -9.49 20.73
C ARG A 184 28.31 -8.21 21.52
N ASP A 185 28.27 -7.07 20.86
CA ASP A 185 28.53 -5.76 21.48
C ASP A 185 27.44 -5.43 22.51
N TYR A 186 26.18 -5.75 22.20
CA TYR A 186 25.07 -5.70 23.15
C TYR A 186 25.32 -6.59 24.38
N LEU A 187 25.78 -7.84 24.22
CA LEU A 187 26.09 -8.70 25.37
C LEU A 187 27.24 -8.15 26.21
N LYS A 188 28.26 -7.57 25.58
CA LYS A 188 29.38 -6.94 26.29
C LYS A 188 28.93 -5.73 27.09
N SER A 189 28.05 -4.88 26.54
CA SER A 189 27.56 -3.68 27.24
C SER A 189 26.64 -3.99 28.42
N HIS A 190 26.14 -5.23 28.53
CA HIS A 190 25.27 -5.70 29.61
C HIS A 190 25.94 -6.74 30.51
N ASP A 191 27.25 -6.96 30.39
CA ASP A 191 28.01 -7.97 31.15
C ASP A 191 27.47 -9.42 31.03
N LEU A 192 26.80 -9.73 29.91
CA LEU A 192 26.24 -11.05 29.61
C LEU A 192 27.12 -11.88 28.66
N PHE A 193 28.28 -11.35 28.27
CA PHE A 193 29.15 -11.96 27.28
C PHE A 193 29.97 -13.13 27.85
N ASN A 194 30.01 -14.26 27.12
CA ASN A 194 30.94 -15.37 27.37
C ASN A 194 31.87 -15.54 26.16
N SER A 195 33.14 -15.86 26.41
CA SER A 195 34.24 -16.04 25.45
C SER A 195 34.01 -17.09 24.36
N LYS A 196 32.96 -17.91 24.46
CA LYS A 196 32.54 -18.88 23.41
C LYS A 196 31.96 -18.25 22.13
N MET A 197 32.25 -16.97 21.84
CA MET A 197 31.84 -16.26 20.63
C MET A 197 33.04 -15.59 19.93
N PRO A 198 34.01 -16.36 19.40
CA PRO A 198 35.01 -15.79 18.52
C PRO A 198 34.39 -15.44 17.16
N LEU A 199 34.72 -14.27 16.64
CA LEU A 199 34.45 -13.87 15.26
C LEU A 199 35.77 -13.87 14.48
N PRO A 200 35.76 -14.10 13.15
CA PRO A 200 36.94 -13.91 12.33
C PRO A 200 37.45 -12.46 12.46
N GLU A 201 38.74 -12.29 12.74
CA GLU A 201 39.37 -10.99 13.01
C GLU A 201 39.17 -9.98 11.86
N GLN A 202 39.20 -10.46 10.62
CA GLN A 202 38.93 -9.66 9.41
C GLN A 202 37.53 -9.03 9.43
N LEU A 203 36.52 -9.76 9.87
CA LEU A 203 35.15 -9.24 10.00
C LEU A 203 35.03 -8.23 11.14
N GLU A 204 35.84 -8.35 12.20
CA GLU A 204 35.89 -7.34 13.26
C GLU A 204 36.50 -6.03 12.78
N GLN A 205 37.52 -6.09 11.93
CA GLN A 205 38.16 -4.92 11.33
C GLN A 205 37.22 -4.22 10.34
N GLU A 206 36.63 -4.96 9.40
CA GLU A 206 35.62 -4.43 8.46
C GLU A 206 34.44 -3.77 9.19
N PHE A 207 34.02 -4.34 10.32
CA PHE A 207 32.95 -3.78 11.13
C PHE A 207 33.29 -2.40 11.68
N ARG A 208 34.48 -2.26 12.27
CA ARG A 208 34.97 -0.99 12.84
C ARG A 208 35.05 0.07 11.76
N GLU A 209 35.66 -0.24 10.62
CA GLU A 209 35.81 0.70 9.50
C GLU A 209 34.47 1.19 8.95
N ARG A 210 33.47 0.30 8.84
CA ARG A 210 32.16 0.65 8.30
C ARG A 210 31.33 1.48 9.29
N GLU A 211 31.44 1.22 10.60
CA GLU A 211 30.81 2.06 11.63
C GLU A 211 31.45 3.44 11.72
N GLU A 212 32.78 3.52 11.66
CA GLU A 212 33.50 4.80 11.61
C GLU A 212 33.07 5.63 10.40
N LYS A 213 32.99 5.02 9.21
CA LYS A 213 32.48 5.66 8.00
C LYS A 213 31.02 6.12 8.15
N ARG A 214 30.15 5.30 8.77
CA ARG A 214 28.73 5.65 9.01
C ARG A 214 28.60 6.84 9.96
N LEU A 215 29.35 6.84 11.07
CA LEU A 215 29.34 7.92 12.05
C LEU A 215 29.94 9.21 11.48
N ALA A 216 30.96 9.11 10.64
CA ALA A 216 31.52 10.25 9.93
C ALA A 216 30.53 10.85 8.92
N ALA A 217 29.73 10.01 8.24
CA ALA A 217 28.71 10.47 7.30
C ALA A 217 27.45 11.07 7.97
N MET A 218 27.31 10.93 9.29
CA MET A 218 26.21 11.48 10.08
C MET A 218 26.57 12.80 10.79
N ARG A 219 27.82 13.26 10.68
CA ARG A 219 28.30 14.56 11.16
C ARG A 219 28.35 15.58 10.03
#